data_AF-A0A843S6V9-F1
#
_entry.id   AF-A0A843S6V9-F1
#
_cell.length_a   1.000
_cell.length_b   1.000
_cell.length_c   1.000
_cell.angle_alpha   90.00
_cell.angle_beta   90.00
_cell.angle_gamma   90.00
#
_symmetry.space_group_name_H-M   'P 1'
#
loop_
_entity.id
_entity.type
_entity.pdbx_description
1 polymer ?
#
loop_
_entity_poly.entity_id
_entity_poly.type
_entity_poly.pdbx_seq_one_letter_code
_entity_poly.pdbx_strand_id
1 'polypeptide(L)'
;MDTVQEVLERAWTAHSAGGFDNALKDYIWLFDASAADEETAPLRLSYVLSAWAKLAEEYLPARHALVEVRDRDSKRLLADADGETATALFNDIRAINDKLGDLQNTYHLFQQLPEALAQQCARSALPSLMACGDYALARQHLPQPLQHLAQAAAALNERRTGMNVLTTAGVADLLAEVYNYIVELALVLDLLDGCGDTAAAEAAREQAVTLVQSPEARACVQAELDAPGTTLDAMIELQNSSATE
;
A
#
# COMPACT_ATOMS: atom_id res chain seq x y z
N MET A 1 -13.20 3.57 -29.99
CA MET A 1 -13.33 3.81 -28.55
C MET A 1 -11.90 3.77 -28.06
N ASP A 2 -11.40 4.85 -27.49
CA ASP A 2 -9.99 4.92 -27.07
C ASP A 2 -9.74 3.85 -25.99
N THR A 3 -8.61 3.18 -26.08
CA THR A 3 -8.18 2.17 -25.10
C THR A 3 -7.67 2.84 -23.82
N VAL A 4 -7.67 2.13 -22.69
CA VAL A 4 -7.11 2.62 -21.41
C VAL A 4 -5.66 3.11 -21.59
N GLN A 5 -4.87 2.39 -22.39
CA GLN A 5 -3.49 2.76 -22.65
C GLN A 5 -3.35 4.07 -23.45
N GLU A 6 -4.13 4.23 -24.53
CA GLU A 6 -4.12 5.46 -25.33
C GLU A 6 -4.53 6.69 -24.51
N VAL A 7 -5.54 6.54 -23.63
CA VAL A 7 -5.98 7.63 -22.77
C VAL A 7 -4.94 7.94 -21.68
N LEU A 8 -4.24 6.94 -21.15
CA LEU A 8 -3.16 7.15 -20.18
C LEU A 8 -1.98 7.93 -20.79
N GLU A 9 -1.54 7.54 -21.99
CA GLU A 9 -0.48 8.26 -22.71
C GLU A 9 -0.89 9.70 -23.06
N ARG A 10 -2.15 9.90 -23.46
CA ARG A 10 -2.71 11.23 -23.70
C ARG A 10 -2.72 12.07 -22.42
N ALA A 11 -3.13 11.50 -21.30
CA ALA A 11 -3.16 12.18 -20.01
C ALA A 11 -1.75 12.62 -19.56
N TRP A 12 -0.75 11.74 -19.67
CA TRP A 12 0.64 12.08 -19.37
C TRP A 12 1.21 13.16 -20.28
N THR A 13 0.90 13.09 -21.57
CA THR A 13 1.32 14.11 -22.54
C THR A 13 0.69 15.47 -22.20
N ALA A 14 -0.60 15.49 -21.87
CA ALA A 14 -1.28 16.71 -21.47
C ALA A 14 -0.73 17.27 -20.14
N HIS A 15 -0.50 16.42 -19.14
CA HIS A 15 0.07 16.83 -17.85
C HIS A 15 1.46 17.44 -18.04
N SER A 16 2.38 16.73 -18.71
CA SER A 16 3.75 17.21 -18.95
C SER A 16 3.81 18.50 -19.78
N ALA A 17 2.82 18.74 -20.65
CA ALA A 17 2.71 19.98 -21.42
C ALA A 17 2.00 21.13 -20.67
N GLY A 18 1.61 20.96 -19.40
CA GLY A 18 0.86 21.95 -18.61
C GLY A 18 -0.63 22.05 -18.95
N GLY A 19 -1.16 21.13 -19.78
CA GLY A 19 -2.57 21.01 -20.14
C GLY A 19 -3.41 20.34 -19.06
N PHE A 20 -3.37 20.88 -17.84
CA PHE A 20 -3.90 20.22 -16.63
C PHE A 20 -5.39 19.90 -16.68
N ASP A 21 -6.22 20.75 -17.29
CA ASP A 21 -7.67 20.46 -17.44
C ASP A 21 -7.95 19.24 -18.32
N ASN A 22 -7.15 19.02 -19.36
CA ASN A 22 -7.30 17.86 -20.25
C ASN A 22 -6.78 16.61 -19.56
N ALA A 23 -5.63 16.69 -18.90
CA ALA A 23 -5.08 15.60 -18.09
C ALA A 23 -6.07 15.16 -17.00
N LEU A 24 -6.68 16.12 -16.28
CA LEU A 24 -7.67 15.83 -15.24
C LEU A 24 -8.88 15.09 -15.79
N LYS A 25 -9.44 15.52 -16.93
CA LYS A 25 -10.58 14.82 -17.56
C LYS A 25 -10.23 13.38 -17.89
N ASP A 26 -9.06 13.15 -18.44
CA ASP A 26 -8.59 11.80 -18.79
C ASP A 26 -8.32 10.95 -17.55
N TYR A 27 -7.73 11.50 -16.49
CA TYR A 27 -7.52 10.76 -15.24
C TYR A 27 -8.82 10.37 -14.53
N ILE A 28 -9.82 11.25 -14.51
CA ILE A 28 -11.15 10.92 -13.97
C ILE A 28 -11.76 9.77 -14.77
N TRP A 29 -11.73 9.87 -16.11
CA TRP A 29 -12.27 8.82 -16.97
C TRP A 29 -11.53 7.48 -16.79
N LEU A 30 -10.19 7.51 -16.74
CA LEU A 30 -9.36 6.32 -16.52
C LEU A 30 -9.66 5.66 -15.17
N PHE A 31 -9.84 6.45 -14.12
CA PHE A 31 -10.13 5.93 -12.78
C PHE A 31 -11.45 5.16 -12.76
N ASP A 32 -12.50 5.67 -13.41
CA ASP A 32 -13.78 4.98 -13.50
C ASP A 32 -13.74 3.78 -14.47
N ALA A 33 -13.10 3.95 -15.64
CA ALA A 33 -13.02 2.92 -16.67
C ALA A 33 -12.22 1.69 -16.22
N SER A 34 -11.08 1.90 -15.55
CA SER A 34 -10.25 0.81 -15.03
C SER A 34 -10.90 0.07 -13.85
N ALA A 35 -11.93 0.62 -13.21
CA ALA A 35 -12.66 -0.09 -12.16
C ALA A 35 -13.60 -1.17 -12.73
N ALA A 36 -14.02 -1.03 -13.99
CA ALA A 36 -15.00 -1.91 -14.63
C ALA A 36 -14.39 -3.11 -15.35
N ASP A 37 -13.07 -3.18 -15.45
CA ASP A 37 -12.33 -4.17 -16.23
C ASP A 37 -11.33 -4.92 -15.34
N GLU A 38 -11.47 -6.25 -15.28
CA GLU A 38 -10.65 -7.12 -14.42
C GLU A 38 -9.15 -7.06 -14.78
N GLU A 39 -8.81 -6.82 -16.04
CA GLU A 39 -7.41 -6.74 -16.49
C GLU A 39 -6.74 -5.45 -16.03
N THR A 40 -7.48 -4.34 -16.00
CA THR A 40 -6.94 -3.01 -15.66
C THR A 40 -7.23 -2.56 -14.23
N ALA A 41 -8.11 -3.25 -13.51
CA ALA A 41 -8.43 -2.97 -12.11
C ALA A 41 -7.20 -2.93 -11.17
N PRO A 42 -6.20 -3.83 -11.30
CA PRO A 42 -4.99 -3.76 -10.48
C PRO A 42 -4.13 -2.51 -10.75
N LEU A 43 -4.20 -1.97 -11.98
CA LEU A 43 -3.44 -0.80 -12.41
C LEU A 43 -4.07 0.52 -11.96
N ARG A 44 -5.38 0.50 -11.65
CA ARG A 44 -6.14 1.70 -11.27
C ARG A 44 -5.56 2.40 -10.04
N LEU A 45 -5.42 1.68 -8.93
CA LEU A 45 -4.96 2.25 -7.67
C LEU A 45 -3.44 2.48 -7.63
N SER A 46 -2.69 1.79 -8.49
CA SER A 46 -1.23 1.89 -8.56
C SER A 46 -0.77 2.98 -9.52
N TYR A 47 -1.14 2.90 -10.81
CA TYR A 47 -0.67 3.81 -11.85
C TYR A 47 -1.57 5.02 -12.05
N VAL A 48 -2.88 4.80 -12.29
CA VAL A 48 -3.82 5.88 -12.61
C VAL A 48 -3.95 6.84 -11.42
N LEU A 49 -4.22 6.30 -10.23
CA LEU A 49 -4.35 7.08 -9.01
C LEU A 49 -3.04 7.81 -8.66
N SER A 50 -1.87 7.19 -8.86
CA SER A 50 -0.58 7.87 -8.64
C SER A 50 -0.34 9.01 -9.64
N ALA A 51 -0.71 8.85 -10.91
CA ALA A 51 -0.59 9.90 -11.91
C ALA A 51 -1.54 11.08 -11.61
N TRP A 52 -2.78 10.78 -11.25
CA TRP A 52 -3.74 11.80 -10.81
C TRP A 52 -3.27 12.51 -9.53
N ALA A 53 -2.74 11.77 -8.54
CA ALA A 53 -2.19 12.35 -7.32
C ALA A 53 -1.06 13.35 -7.61
N LYS A 54 -0.13 13.02 -8.52
CA LYS A 54 0.91 13.97 -8.97
C LYS A 54 0.30 15.23 -9.57
N LEU A 55 -0.73 15.10 -10.42
CA LEU A 55 -1.43 16.27 -10.95
C LEU A 55 -2.07 17.11 -9.82
N ALA A 56 -2.62 16.45 -8.79
CA ALA A 56 -3.22 17.12 -7.64
C ALA A 56 -2.23 17.87 -6.75
N GLU A 57 -0.93 17.55 -6.80
CA GLU A 57 0.14 18.33 -6.14
C GLU A 57 0.36 19.68 -6.83
N GLU A 58 0.15 19.75 -8.14
CA GLU A 58 0.43 20.92 -8.98
C GLU A 58 -0.83 21.72 -9.33
N TYR A 59 -1.99 21.07 -9.35
CA TYR A 59 -3.25 21.62 -9.86
C TYR A 59 -4.41 21.42 -8.89
N LEU A 60 -4.84 22.50 -8.24
CA LEU A 60 -5.88 22.48 -7.19
C LEU A 60 -7.21 21.82 -7.63
N PRO A 61 -7.74 22.04 -8.86
CA PRO A 61 -8.93 21.35 -9.31
C PRO A 61 -8.79 19.83 -9.37
N ALA A 62 -7.59 19.30 -9.65
CA ALA A 62 -7.35 17.86 -9.61
C ALA A 62 -7.42 17.32 -8.18
N ARG A 63 -6.90 18.07 -7.20
CA ARG A 63 -7.04 17.75 -5.77
C ARG A 63 -8.51 17.77 -5.32
N HIS A 64 -9.27 18.79 -5.72
CA HIS A 64 -10.70 18.86 -5.41
C HIS A 64 -11.47 17.66 -5.98
N ALA A 65 -11.17 17.26 -7.21
CA ALA A 65 -11.83 16.11 -7.82
C ALA A 65 -11.52 14.78 -7.08
N LEU A 66 -10.29 14.57 -6.58
CA LEU A 66 -9.97 13.43 -5.71
C LEU A 66 -10.77 13.45 -4.40
N VAL A 67 -10.89 14.62 -3.78
CA VAL A 67 -11.70 14.81 -2.57
C VAL A 67 -13.18 14.51 -2.83
N GLU A 68 -13.72 14.95 -3.97
CA GLU A 68 -15.10 14.67 -4.36
C GLU A 68 -15.36 13.16 -4.55
N VAL A 69 -14.43 12.44 -5.20
CA VAL A 69 -14.50 10.98 -5.35
C VAL A 69 -14.49 10.30 -3.98
N ARG A 70 -13.52 10.64 -3.12
CA ARG A 70 -13.42 10.12 -1.75
C ARG A 70 -14.72 10.34 -0.96
N ASP A 71 -15.25 11.56 -0.97
CA ASP A 71 -16.42 11.94 -0.18
C ASP A 71 -17.70 11.23 -0.68
N ARG A 72 -17.84 11.11 -2.01
CA ARG A 72 -18.91 10.33 -2.64
C ARG A 72 -18.83 8.86 -2.23
N ASP A 73 -17.66 8.27 -2.34
CA ASP A 73 -17.45 6.84 -2.09
C ASP A 73 -17.58 6.51 -0.60
N SER A 74 -17.15 7.41 0.29
CA SER A 74 -17.37 7.29 1.74
C SER A 74 -18.85 7.30 2.09
N LYS A 75 -19.65 8.20 1.49
CA LYS A 75 -21.11 8.21 1.68
C LYS A 75 -21.76 6.93 1.19
N ARG A 76 -21.30 6.42 0.04
CA ARG A 76 -21.78 5.15 -0.52
C ARG A 76 -21.46 3.97 0.40
N LEU A 77 -20.22 3.89 0.90
CA LEU A 77 -19.80 2.83 1.82
C LEU A 77 -20.64 2.82 3.09
N LEU A 78 -20.89 3.98 3.68
CA LEU A 78 -21.69 4.09 4.92
C LEU A 78 -23.19 3.83 4.69
N ALA A 79 -23.68 3.99 3.46
CA ALA A 79 -25.07 3.69 3.11
C ALA A 79 -25.30 2.19 2.83
N ASP A 80 -24.27 1.50 2.32
CA ASP A 80 -24.33 0.08 1.91
C ASP A 80 -23.05 -0.65 2.36
N ALA A 81 -23.00 -0.96 3.65
CA ALA A 81 -21.83 -1.45 4.36
C ALA A 81 -21.82 -2.99 4.50
N ASP A 82 -21.97 -3.72 3.40
CA ASP A 82 -21.98 -5.18 3.43
C ASP A 82 -21.15 -5.83 2.30
N GLY A 83 -20.55 -6.97 2.64
CA GLY A 83 -19.83 -7.86 1.71
C GLY A 83 -18.49 -7.37 1.17
N GLU A 84 -17.94 -8.15 0.22
CA GLU A 84 -16.63 -7.92 -0.40
C GLU A 84 -16.55 -6.59 -1.16
N THR A 85 -17.66 -6.15 -1.76
CA THR A 85 -17.78 -4.86 -2.44
C THR A 85 -17.50 -3.69 -1.50
N ALA A 86 -17.99 -3.76 -0.26
CA ALA A 86 -17.75 -2.73 0.75
C ALA A 86 -16.27 -2.70 1.17
N THR A 87 -15.64 -3.87 1.33
CA THR A 87 -14.20 -3.98 1.64
C THR A 87 -13.33 -3.42 0.51
N ALA A 88 -13.66 -3.72 -0.75
CA ALA A 88 -12.98 -3.15 -1.91
C ALA A 88 -13.13 -1.62 -1.95
N LEU A 89 -14.34 -1.11 -1.72
CA LEU A 89 -14.61 0.33 -1.69
C LEU A 89 -13.87 1.03 -0.56
N PHE A 90 -13.77 0.43 0.63
CA PHE A 90 -12.95 0.97 1.72
C PHE A 90 -11.48 1.08 1.30
N ASN A 91 -10.93 0.05 0.64
CA ASN A 91 -9.55 0.06 0.18
C ASN A 91 -9.28 1.14 -0.89
N ASP A 92 -10.25 1.42 -1.78
CA ASP A 92 -10.18 2.53 -2.72
C ASP A 92 -10.09 3.87 -1.99
N ILE A 93 -11.01 4.12 -1.05
CA ILE A 93 -11.07 5.35 -0.27
C ILE A 93 -9.77 5.56 0.51
N ARG A 94 -9.28 4.50 1.16
CA ARG A 94 -8.00 4.49 1.87
C ARG A 94 -6.84 4.86 0.93
N ALA A 95 -6.77 4.27 -0.26
CA ALA A 95 -5.71 4.56 -1.22
C ALA A 95 -5.75 6.03 -1.68
N ILE A 96 -6.94 6.60 -1.87
CA ILE A 96 -7.11 8.03 -2.18
C ILE A 96 -6.63 8.89 -1.01
N ASN A 97 -7.00 8.54 0.23
CA ASN A 97 -6.55 9.25 1.43
C ASN A 97 -5.04 9.24 1.60
N ASP A 98 -4.38 8.11 1.34
CA ASP A 98 -2.92 8.01 1.36
C ASP A 98 -2.29 9.01 0.37
N LYS A 99 -2.82 9.10 -0.85
CA LYS A 99 -2.34 10.05 -1.87
C LYS A 99 -2.64 11.51 -1.53
N LEU A 100 -3.74 11.78 -0.84
CA LEU A 100 -4.08 13.12 -0.37
C LEU A 100 -3.27 13.56 0.85
N GLY A 101 -2.54 12.63 1.50
CA GLY A 101 -1.85 12.84 2.77
C GLY A 101 -2.81 12.96 3.96
N ASP A 102 -4.00 12.35 3.86
CA ASP A 102 -5.14 12.57 4.76
C ASP A 102 -5.55 11.27 5.45
N LEU A 103 -4.59 10.66 6.18
CA LEU A 103 -4.79 9.41 6.92
C LEU A 103 -5.90 9.53 7.98
N GLN A 104 -6.15 10.73 8.48
CA GLN A 104 -7.20 11.00 9.45
C GLN A 104 -8.59 10.69 8.89
N ASN A 105 -8.82 10.88 7.58
CA ASN A 105 -10.09 10.53 6.97
C ASN A 105 -10.31 9.01 6.90
N THR A 106 -9.26 8.21 6.69
CA THR A 106 -9.37 6.74 6.79
C THR A 106 -9.72 6.33 8.21
N TYR A 107 -9.08 6.94 9.22
CA TYR A 107 -9.37 6.67 10.63
C TYR A 107 -10.84 6.95 10.98
N HIS A 108 -11.34 8.16 10.67
CA HIS A 108 -12.73 8.53 10.98
C HIS A 108 -13.75 7.69 10.21
N LEU A 109 -13.45 7.29 8.97
CA LEU A 109 -14.30 6.40 8.22
C LEU A 109 -14.34 5.01 8.85
N PHE A 110 -13.18 4.46 9.24
CA PHE A 110 -13.07 3.15 9.86
C PHE A 110 -13.89 3.05 11.15
N GLN A 111 -13.87 4.09 11.99
CA GLN A 111 -14.65 4.15 13.24
C GLN A 111 -16.18 4.11 13.02
N GLN A 112 -16.65 4.42 11.82
CA GLN A 112 -18.07 4.42 11.49
C GLN A 112 -18.53 3.09 10.84
N LEU A 113 -17.62 2.17 10.55
CA LEU A 113 -17.95 0.90 9.93
C LEU A 113 -18.66 -0.03 10.91
N PRO A 114 -19.63 -0.85 10.45
CA PRO A 114 -20.15 -1.97 11.24
C PRO A 114 -19.01 -2.93 11.62
N GLU A 115 -19.09 -3.54 12.81
CA GLU A 115 -18.04 -4.40 13.36
C GLU A 115 -17.57 -5.50 12.39
N ALA A 116 -18.51 -6.15 11.69
CA ALA A 116 -18.19 -7.20 10.73
C ALA A 116 -17.36 -6.69 9.54
N LEU A 117 -17.62 -5.47 9.06
CA LEU A 117 -16.88 -4.86 7.97
C LEU A 117 -15.55 -4.25 8.47
N ALA A 118 -15.57 -3.63 9.66
CA ALA A 118 -14.36 -3.15 10.32
C ALA A 118 -13.34 -4.28 10.49
N GLN A 119 -13.78 -5.48 10.87
CA GLN A 119 -12.90 -6.65 10.99
C GLN A 119 -12.23 -7.03 9.66
N GLN A 120 -12.94 -6.90 8.53
CA GLN A 120 -12.41 -7.19 7.19
C GLN A 120 -11.44 -6.09 6.71
N CYS A 121 -11.73 -4.84 7.04
CA CYS A 121 -10.95 -3.66 6.65
C CYS A 121 -9.77 -3.38 7.61
N ALA A 122 -9.75 -4.01 8.77
CA ALA A 122 -8.87 -3.69 9.88
C ALA A 122 -7.40 -3.62 9.48
N ARG A 123 -6.92 -4.65 8.77
CA ARG A 123 -5.52 -4.74 8.36
C ARG A 123 -5.08 -3.53 7.52
N SER A 124 -5.91 -3.08 6.58
CA SER A 124 -5.57 -1.94 5.74
C SER A 124 -5.75 -0.60 6.47
N ALA A 125 -6.61 -0.54 7.49
CA ALA A 125 -6.81 0.65 8.31
C ALA A 125 -5.69 0.89 9.35
N LEU A 126 -4.98 -0.16 9.81
CA LEU A 126 -3.99 -0.09 10.89
C LEU A 126 -2.99 1.08 10.78
N PRO A 127 -2.36 1.37 9.61
CA PRO A 127 -1.46 2.51 9.49
C PRO A 127 -2.14 3.85 9.82
N SER A 128 -3.39 4.04 9.41
CA SER A 128 -4.17 5.25 9.71
C SER A 128 -4.57 5.34 11.18
N LEU A 129 -4.91 4.20 11.80
CA LEU A 129 -5.20 4.15 13.25
C LEU A 129 -3.98 4.57 14.06
N MET A 130 -2.81 4.01 13.74
CA MET A 130 -1.55 4.29 14.42
C MET A 130 -1.06 5.72 14.17
N ALA A 131 -1.18 6.22 12.93
CA ALA A 131 -0.84 7.61 12.62
C ALA A 131 -1.72 8.63 13.38
N CYS A 132 -2.96 8.25 13.71
CA CYS A 132 -3.85 9.06 14.56
C CYS A 132 -3.62 8.82 16.07
N GLY A 133 -2.67 7.95 16.45
CA GLY A 133 -2.32 7.64 17.83
C GLY A 133 -3.27 6.66 18.53
N ASP A 134 -4.24 6.06 17.83
CA ASP A 134 -5.20 5.12 18.40
C ASP A 134 -4.63 3.69 18.43
N TYR A 135 -3.53 3.54 19.16
CA TYR A 135 -2.82 2.26 19.32
C TYR A 135 -3.67 1.23 20.07
N ALA A 136 -4.61 1.67 20.91
CA ALA A 136 -5.54 0.78 21.60
C ALA A 136 -6.48 0.10 20.61
N LEU A 137 -7.11 0.86 19.69
CA LEU A 137 -7.94 0.29 18.64
C LEU A 137 -7.12 -0.56 17.67
N ALA A 138 -5.94 -0.09 17.27
CA ALA A 138 -5.03 -0.87 16.43
C ALA A 138 -4.69 -2.23 17.08
N ARG A 139 -4.43 -2.25 18.39
CA ARG A 139 -4.12 -3.48 19.13
C ARG A 139 -5.30 -4.44 19.23
N GLN A 140 -6.53 -3.94 19.27
CA GLN A 140 -7.72 -4.80 19.25
C GLN A 140 -7.81 -5.58 17.93
N HIS A 141 -7.43 -4.94 16.83
CA HIS A 141 -7.44 -5.54 15.50
C HIS A 141 -6.19 -6.34 15.14
N LEU A 142 -5.06 -6.12 15.84
CA LEU A 142 -3.85 -6.93 15.74
C LEU A 142 -3.40 -7.42 17.14
N PRO A 143 -4.15 -8.33 17.79
CA PRO A 143 -3.94 -8.68 19.20
C PRO A 143 -2.64 -9.45 19.47
N GLN A 144 -2.12 -10.16 18.45
CA GLN A 144 -0.95 -11.04 18.54
C GLN A 144 0.12 -10.65 17.52
N PRO A 145 0.78 -9.48 17.69
CA PRO A 145 1.69 -8.94 16.68
C PRO A 145 2.94 -9.82 16.41
N LEU A 146 3.47 -10.50 17.42
CA LEU A 146 4.58 -11.45 17.22
C LEU A 146 4.15 -12.69 16.41
N GLN A 147 2.94 -13.18 16.61
CA GLN A 147 2.40 -14.29 15.82
C GLN A 147 2.16 -13.86 14.36
N HIS A 148 1.66 -12.64 14.16
CA HIS A 148 1.51 -12.04 12.84
C HIS A 148 2.86 -11.96 12.12
N LEU A 149 3.90 -11.46 12.80
CA LEU A 149 5.25 -11.40 12.25
C LEU A 149 5.78 -12.80 11.88
N ALA A 150 5.52 -13.81 12.71
CA ALA A 150 5.93 -15.19 12.42
C ALA A 150 5.22 -15.77 11.20
N GLN A 151 3.94 -15.45 11.00
CA GLN A 151 3.19 -15.83 9.80
C GLN A 151 3.74 -15.15 8.55
N ALA A 152 4.08 -13.86 8.64
CA ALA A 152 4.70 -13.13 7.54
C ALA A 152 6.07 -13.73 7.16
N ALA A 153 6.89 -14.10 8.15
CA ALA A 153 8.17 -14.77 7.92
C ALA A 153 7.99 -16.16 7.27
N ALA A 154 6.98 -16.92 7.71
CA ALA A 154 6.65 -18.21 7.11
C ALA A 154 6.26 -18.05 5.62
N ALA A 155 5.47 -17.04 5.28
CA ALA A 155 5.09 -16.75 3.90
C ALA A 155 6.31 -16.37 3.04
N LEU A 156 7.21 -15.51 3.54
CA LEU A 156 8.48 -15.19 2.87
C LEU A 156 9.32 -16.45 2.61
N ASN A 157 9.47 -17.30 3.64
CA ASN A 157 10.23 -18.54 3.51
C ASN A 157 9.65 -19.48 2.47
N GLU A 158 8.32 -19.64 2.45
CA GLU A 158 7.61 -20.47 1.47
C GLU A 158 7.83 -19.97 0.04
N ARG A 159 7.59 -18.67 -0.21
CA ARG A 159 7.73 -18.08 -1.55
C ARG A 159 9.16 -18.11 -2.06
N ARG A 160 10.15 -17.94 -1.17
CA ARG A 160 11.57 -18.05 -1.53
C ARG A 160 11.93 -19.42 -2.09
N THR A 161 11.29 -20.52 -1.65
CA THR A 161 11.69 -21.89 -2.05
C THR A 161 11.70 -22.13 -3.56
N GLY A 162 10.89 -21.40 -4.34
CA GLY A 162 10.82 -21.50 -5.79
C GLY A 162 11.74 -20.57 -6.58
N MET A 163 12.48 -19.68 -5.91
CA MET A 163 13.21 -18.59 -6.57
C MET A 163 14.64 -18.97 -6.97
N ASN A 164 15.04 -18.59 -8.19
CA ASN A 164 16.42 -18.69 -8.64
C ASN A 164 17.15 -17.34 -8.48
N VAL A 165 17.71 -17.12 -7.29
CA VAL A 165 18.45 -15.90 -6.91
C VAL A 165 19.79 -15.71 -7.63
N LEU A 166 20.13 -16.57 -8.59
CA LEU A 166 21.27 -16.38 -9.50
C LEU A 166 20.90 -15.58 -10.76
N THR A 167 19.63 -15.23 -10.92
CA THR A 167 19.11 -14.46 -12.05
C THR A 167 18.61 -13.10 -11.59
N THR A 168 18.68 -12.08 -12.43
CA THR A 168 18.14 -10.74 -12.15
C THR A 168 16.66 -10.82 -11.76
N ALA A 169 15.87 -11.62 -12.47
CA ALA A 169 14.45 -11.83 -12.16
C ALA A 169 14.25 -12.45 -10.76
N GLY A 170 14.99 -13.51 -10.42
CA GLY A 170 14.85 -14.14 -9.11
C GLY A 170 15.37 -13.28 -7.95
N VAL A 171 16.34 -12.39 -8.18
CA VAL A 171 16.75 -11.38 -7.19
C VAL A 171 15.65 -10.32 -7.03
N ALA A 172 15.03 -9.87 -8.12
CA ALA A 172 13.92 -8.93 -8.06
C ALA A 172 12.72 -9.51 -7.27
N ASP A 173 12.37 -10.77 -7.54
CA ASP A 173 11.31 -11.49 -6.81
C ASP A 173 11.65 -11.59 -5.32
N LEU A 174 12.89 -11.94 -4.99
CA LEU A 174 13.34 -12.01 -3.59
C LEU A 174 13.20 -10.65 -2.89
N LEU A 175 13.69 -9.58 -3.52
CA LEU A 175 13.63 -8.23 -2.94
C LEU A 175 12.17 -7.77 -2.74
N ALA A 176 11.27 -8.10 -3.68
CA ALA A 176 9.85 -7.81 -3.53
C ALA A 176 9.23 -8.55 -2.33
N GLU A 177 9.56 -9.83 -2.13
CA GLU A 177 9.08 -10.60 -0.97
C GLU A 177 9.68 -10.11 0.35
N VAL A 178 10.96 -9.73 0.35
CA VAL A 178 11.59 -9.11 1.52
C VAL A 178 10.92 -7.77 1.82
N TYR A 179 10.68 -6.92 0.83
CA TYR A 179 9.99 -5.65 1.01
C TYR A 179 8.59 -5.85 1.63
N ASN A 180 7.81 -6.80 1.11
CA ASN A 180 6.51 -7.15 1.69
C ASN A 180 6.64 -7.56 3.16
N TYR A 181 7.64 -8.37 3.50
CA TYR A 181 7.89 -8.77 4.88
C TYR A 181 8.29 -7.59 5.79
N ILE A 182 9.14 -6.69 5.29
CA ILE A 182 9.56 -5.47 5.99
C ILE A 182 8.38 -4.55 6.29
N VAL A 183 7.41 -4.43 5.37
CA VAL A 183 6.18 -3.67 5.63
C VAL A 183 5.40 -4.25 6.82
N GLU A 184 5.29 -5.58 6.93
CA GLU A 184 4.64 -6.23 8.07
C GLU A 184 5.43 -6.05 9.37
N LEU A 185 6.77 -6.08 9.29
CA LEU A 185 7.63 -5.83 10.43
C LEU A 185 7.48 -4.39 10.93
N ALA A 186 7.48 -3.40 10.05
CA ALA A 186 7.30 -2.00 10.42
C ALA A 186 5.94 -1.79 11.10
N LEU A 187 4.87 -2.38 10.55
CA LEU A 187 3.53 -2.37 11.14
C LEU A 187 3.52 -2.93 12.58
N VAL A 188 4.20 -4.05 12.82
CA VAL A 188 4.30 -4.68 14.13
C VAL A 188 5.09 -3.81 15.11
N LEU A 189 6.23 -3.26 14.67
CA LEU A 189 7.07 -2.41 15.51
C LEU A 189 6.35 -1.12 15.89
N ASP A 190 5.73 -0.43 14.92
CA ASP A 190 4.96 0.79 15.17
C ASP A 190 3.84 0.56 16.18
N LEU A 191 3.14 -0.57 16.10
CA LEU A 191 2.09 -0.94 17.05
C LEU A 191 2.67 -1.16 18.45
N LEU A 192 3.74 -1.94 18.57
CA LEU A 192 4.34 -2.30 19.85
C LEU A 192 4.96 -1.08 20.54
N ASP A 193 5.71 -0.28 19.80
CA ASP A 193 6.33 0.96 20.28
C ASP A 193 5.26 1.97 20.70
N GLY A 194 4.19 2.13 19.89
CA GLY A 194 3.06 3.00 20.23
C GLY A 194 2.22 2.52 21.42
N CYS A 195 2.19 1.22 21.69
CA CYS A 195 1.63 0.66 22.92
C CYS A 195 2.59 0.79 24.13
N GLY A 196 3.84 1.20 23.92
CA GLY A 196 4.89 1.23 24.95
C GLY A 196 5.45 -0.15 25.33
N ASP A 197 5.21 -1.19 24.52
CA ASP A 197 5.68 -2.55 24.77
C ASP A 197 7.09 -2.76 24.17
N THR A 198 8.06 -2.02 24.73
CA THR A 198 9.43 -2.00 24.22
C THR A 198 10.11 -3.37 24.26
N ALA A 199 9.77 -4.21 25.24
CA ALA A 199 10.32 -5.56 25.34
C ALA A 199 9.82 -6.46 24.20
N ALA A 200 8.54 -6.37 23.84
CA ALA A 200 8.02 -7.10 22.69
C ALA A 200 8.54 -6.53 21.37
N ALA A 201 8.76 -5.20 21.27
CA ALA A 201 9.34 -4.59 20.08
C ALA A 201 10.77 -5.10 19.83
N GLU A 202 11.62 -5.17 20.86
CA GLU A 202 12.95 -5.77 20.74
C GLU A 202 12.89 -7.26 20.37
N ALA A 203 11.98 -8.01 20.99
CA ALA A 203 11.75 -9.41 20.63
C ALA A 203 11.28 -9.57 19.17
N ALA A 204 10.49 -8.62 18.65
CA ALA A 204 10.07 -8.60 17.25
C ALA A 204 11.25 -8.36 16.31
N ARG A 205 12.17 -7.43 16.63
CA ARG A 205 13.39 -7.19 15.84
C ARG A 205 14.28 -8.42 15.77
N GLU A 206 14.48 -9.11 16.90
CA GLU A 206 15.25 -10.36 16.94
C GLU A 206 14.56 -11.49 16.15
N GLN A 207 13.25 -11.65 16.33
CA GLN A 207 12.46 -12.65 15.59
C GLN A 207 12.45 -12.37 14.09
N ALA A 208 12.47 -11.10 13.68
CA ALA A 208 12.42 -10.73 12.28
C ALA A 208 13.56 -11.33 11.46
N VAL A 209 14.75 -11.41 12.05
CA VAL A 209 15.95 -11.96 11.42
C VAL A 209 16.00 -13.49 11.60
N THR A 210 15.71 -13.98 12.80
CA THR A 210 15.88 -15.40 13.16
C THR A 210 14.86 -16.32 12.48
N LEU A 211 13.64 -15.84 12.21
CA LEU A 211 12.59 -16.63 11.57
C LEU A 211 12.78 -16.78 10.06
N VAL A 212 13.56 -15.91 9.42
CA VAL A 212 13.87 -15.99 7.99
C VAL A 212 14.95 -17.06 7.78
N GLN A 213 14.64 -18.08 6.97
CA GLN A 213 15.47 -19.28 6.82
C GLN A 213 16.59 -19.12 5.78
N SER A 214 16.28 -18.45 4.66
CA SER A 214 17.24 -18.19 3.58
C SER A 214 18.31 -17.20 4.02
N PRO A 215 19.61 -17.52 3.85
CA PRO A 215 20.69 -16.59 4.18
C PRO A 215 20.60 -15.27 3.41
N GLU A 216 20.20 -15.32 2.13
CA GLU A 216 20.07 -14.15 1.27
C GLU A 216 18.93 -13.24 1.75
N ALA A 217 17.74 -13.81 1.97
CA ALA A 217 16.60 -13.06 2.51
C ALA A 217 16.91 -12.46 3.89
N ARG A 218 17.56 -13.24 4.77
CA ARG A 218 17.95 -12.81 6.11
C ARG A 218 18.94 -11.65 6.07
N ALA A 219 19.89 -11.67 5.13
CA ALA A 219 20.84 -10.59 4.95
C ALA A 219 20.13 -9.29 4.53
N CYS A 220 19.15 -9.35 3.62
CA CYS A 220 18.37 -8.18 3.24
C CYS A 220 17.55 -7.64 4.43
N VAL A 221 16.90 -8.51 5.20
CA VAL A 221 16.14 -8.09 6.41
C VAL A 221 17.06 -7.43 7.45
N GLN A 222 18.25 -7.99 7.70
CA GLN A 222 19.22 -7.40 8.60
C GLN A 222 19.69 -6.03 8.10
N ALA A 223 20.01 -5.92 6.81
CA ALA A 223 20.45 -4.66 6.21
C ALA A 223 19.37 -3.57 6.34
N GLU A 224 18.10 -3.93 6.16
CA GLU A 224 16.97 -3.01 6.36
C GLU A 224 16.84 -2.54 7.82
N LEU A 225 17.05 -3.44 8.79
CA LEU A 225 17.02 -3.10 10.21
C LEU A 225 18.19 -2.21 10.61
N ASP A 226 19.37 -2.41 10.02
CA ASP A 226 20.56 -1.60 10.27
C ASP A 226 20.47 -0.22 9.60
N ALA A 227 19.87 -0.17 8.41
CA ALA A 227 19.70 1.03 7.60
C ALA A 227 18.35 0.98 6.83
N PRO A 228 17.29 1.60 7.38
CA PRO A 228 15.97 1.63 6.73
C PRO A 228 16.02 2.27 5.33
N GLY A 229 15.33 1.66 4.37
CA GLY A 229 15.31 2.04 2.95
C GLY A 229 16.21 1.18 2.05
N THR A 230 17.15 0.42 2.62
CA THR A 230 18.15 -0.35 1.86
C THR A 230 17.52 -1.34 0.87
N THR A 231 16.41 -1.98 1.23
CA THR A 231 15.71 -2.92 0.34
C THR A 231 15.13 -2.20 -0.88
N LEU A 232 14.54 -1.03 -0.68
CA LEU A 232 13.96 -0.24 -1.76
C LEU A 232 15.05 0.31 -2.69
N ASP A 233 16.16 0.79 -2.14
CA ASP A 233 17.31 1.24 -2.91
C ASP A 233 17.87 0.12 -3.79
N ALA A 234 18.02 -1.09 -3.24
CA ALA A 234 18.45 -2.26 -3.99
C ALA A 234 17.49 -2.64 -5.13
N MET A 235 16.17 -2.51 -4.92
CA MET A 235 15.17 -2.73 -5.97
C MET A 235 15.31 -1.71 -7.10
N ILE A 236 15.53 -0.43 -6.78
CA ILE A 236 15.71 0.65 -7.75
C ILE A 236 17.00 0.44 -8.56
N GLU A 237 18.11 0.11 -7.90
CA GLU A 237 19.40 -0.18 -8.57
C GLU A 237 19.30 -1.35 -9.54
N LEU A 238 18.59 -2.41 -9.15
CA LEU A 238 18.37 -3.58 -10.01
C LEU A 238 17.53 -3.23 -11.24
N GLN A 239 16.45 -2.45 -11.07
CA GLN A 239 15.63 -1.97 -12.18
C GLN A 239 16.44 -1.12 -13.16
N ASN A 240 17.23 -0.18 -12.66
CA ASN A 240 18.07 0.69 -13.50
C ASN A 240 19.12 -0.10 -14.27
N SER A 241 19.72 -1.12 -13.65
CA SER A 241 20.73 -1.97 -14.30
C SER A 241 20.14 -2.81 -15.42
N SER A 242 18.93 -3.34 -15.23
CA SER A 242 18.20 -4.12 -16.25
C SER A 242 17.70 -3.28 -17.43
N ALA A 243 17.54 -1.97 -17.26
CA ALA A 243 17.15 -1.05 -18.34
C ALA A 243 18.33 -0.62 -19.24
N THR A 244 19.57 -0.88 -18.81
CA THR A 244 20.81 -0.56 -19.54
C THR A 244 21.41 -1.74 -20.31
N GLU A 245 20.86 -2.95 -20.18
CA GLU A 245 21.23 -4.15 -20.97
C GLU A 245 20.33 -4.32 -22.21
#